data_AF-A0A6B3IK80-F1
#
_entry.id   AF-A0A6B3IK80-F1
#
_cell.length_a   1.000
_cell.length_b   1.000
_cell.length_c   1.000
_cell.angle_alpha   90.00
_cell.angle_beta   90.00
_cell.angle_gamma   90.00
#
_symmetry.space_group_name_H-M   'P 1'
#
loop_
_entity.id
_entity.type
_entity.pdbx_description
1 polymer ?
#
loop_
_entity_poly.entity_id
_entity_poly.type
_entity_poly.pdbx_seq_one_letter_code
_entity_poly.pdbx_strand_id
1 'polypeptide(L)'
;MDFEQLRAACEARVEALRLPHRFSTRDLRDAVAEQRGRPIILRPLSTLGALDAPCGIRLETPDADLLFYEEATSPLHQNHILAHEISHIVCDHPGSLELDR
;
A
#
# COMPACT_ATOMS: atom_id res chain seq x y z
N MET A 1 17.78 -9.05 12.77
CA MET A 1 18.16 -8.30 11.55
C MET A 1 18.83 -7.04 12.03
N ASP A 2 20.04 -6.74 11.56
CA ASP A 2 20.73 -5.50 11.87
C ASP A 2 20.09 -4.32 11.10
N PHE A 3 20.18 -3.08 11.61
CA PHE A 3 19.58 -1.90 10.99
C PHE A 3 20.15 -1.63 9.59
N GLU A 4 21.44 -1.89 9.38
CA GLU A 4 22.07 -1.76 8.05
C GLU A 4 21.49 -2.77 7.06
N GLN A 5 21.27 -4.01 7.50
CA GLN A 5 20.66 -5.06 6.69
C GLN A 5 19.20 -4.74 6.35
N LEU A 6 18.45 -4.18 7.31
CA LEU A 6 17.09 -3.71 7.08
C LEU A 6 17.07 -2.58 6.04
N ARG A 7 17.95 -1.59 6.18
CA ARG A 7 18.05 -0.48 5.21
C ARG A 7 18.34 -0.98 3.81
N ALA A 8 19.36 -1.82 3.65
CA ALA A 8 19.72 -2.40 2.34
C ALA A 8 18.56 -3.20 1.73
N ALA A 9 17.82 -3.97 2.54
CA ALA A 9 16.65 -4.71 2.07
C ALA A 9 15.48 -3.80 1.66
N CYS A 10 15.28 -2.68 2.35
CA CYS A 10 14.29 -1.68 1.95
C CYS A 10 14.69 -0.96 0.66
N GLU A 11 15.96 -0.55 0.53
CA GLU A 11 16.48 0.10 -0.68
C GLU A 11 16.36 -0.79 -1.90
N ALA A 12 16.72 -2.08 -1.79
CA ALA A 12 16.57 -3.03 -2.89
C ALA A 12 15.11 -3.17 -3.38
N ARG A 13 14.14 -3.15 -2.45
CA ARG A 13 12.71 -3.19 -2.80
C ARG A 13 12.26 -1.93 -3.52
N VAL A 14 12.68 -0.75 -3.03
CA VAL A 14 12.33 0.54 -3.65
C VAL A 14 12.97 0.67 -5.04
N GLU A 15 14.23 0.27 -5.20
CA GLU A 15 14.94 0.30 -6.49
C GLU A 15 14.27 -0.60 -7.53
N ALA A 16 13.75 -1.76 -7.11
CA ALA A 16 13.05 -2.69 -8.00
C ALA A 16 11.78 -2.08 -8.63
N LEU A 17 11.18 -1.06 -8.01
CA LEU A 17 10.02 -0.35 -8.56
C LEU A 17 10.39 0.60 -9.71
N ARG A 18 11.68 0.94 -9.88
CA ARG A 18 12.18 1.81 -10.96
C ARG A 18 11.44 3.14 -11.07
N LEU A 19 10.99 3.68 -9.94
CA LEU A 19 10.27 4.95 -9.89
C LEU A 19 11.24 6.13 -10.10
N PRO A 20 10.79 7.22 -10.76
CA PRO A 20 11.59 8.45 -10.86
C PRO A 20 11.75 9.11 -9.48
N HIS A 21 12.71 10.04 -9.34
CA HIS A 21 12.95 10.74 -8.07
C HIS A 21 11.71 11.46 -7.50
N ARG A 22 10.79 11.90 -8.37
CA ARG A 22 9.50 12.47 -7.98
C ARG A 22 8.40 11.63 -8.61
N PHE A 23 7.55 11.05 -7.77
CA PHE A 23 6.43 10.22 -8.19
C PHE A 23 5.21 10.50 -7.33
N SER A 24 4.03 10.18 -7.86
CA SER A 24 2.75 10.25 -7.18
C SER A 24 2.37 8.89 -6.58
N THR A 25 1.38 8.87 -5.68
CA THR A 25 0.80 7.61 -5.17
C THR A 25 0.20 6.74 -6.27
N ARG A 26 -0.25 7.35 -7.37
CA ARG A 26 -0.65 6.65 -8.59
C ARG A 26 0.53 5.92 -9.24
N ASP A 27 1.65 6.60 -9.41
CA ASP A 27 2.85 6.00 -10.03
C ASP A 27 3.37 4.84 -9.17
N LEU A 28 3.37 5.02 -7.85
CA LEU A 28 3.72 3.96 -6.90
C LEU A 28 2.79 2.75 -7.05
N ARG A 29 1.48 2.96 -7.08
CA ARG A 29 0.49 1.90 -7.30
C ARG A 29 0.74 1.16 -8.61
N ASP A 30 0.96 1.90 -9.70
CA ASP A 30 1.11 1.33 -11.03
C ASP A 30 2.39 0.47 -11.12
N ALA A 31 3.50 0.94 -10.55
CA ALA A 31 4.75 0.16 -10.48
C ALA A 31 4.62 -1.13 -9.66
N VAL A 32 3.95 -1.07 -8.50
CA VAL A 32 3.74 -2.26 -7.66
C VAL A 32 2.78 -3.26 -8.32
N ALA A 33 1.72 -2.78 -8.96
CA ALA A 33 0.79 -3.62 -9.70
C ALA A 33 1.47 -4.34 -10.87
N GLU A 34 2.34 -3.64 -11.61
CA GLU A 34 3.15 -4.22 -12.68
C GLU A 34 4.10 -5.31 -12.12
N GLN A 35 4.80 -5.02 -11.03
CA GLN A 35 5.72 -5.98 -10.42
C GLN A 35 5.01 -7.24 -9.89
N ARG A 36 3.81 -7.11 -9.32
CA ARG A 36 3.01 -8.26 -8.84
C ARG A 36 2.31 -9.03 -9.95
N GLY A 37 2.19 -8.45 -11.14
CA GLY A 37 1.41 -9.02 -12.24
C GLY A 37 -0.09 -9.09 -11.94
N ARG A 38 -0.59 -8.28 -11.00
CA ARG A 38 -2.02 -8.17 -10.67
C ARG A 38 -2.41 -6.73 -10.34
N PRO A 39 -3.64 -6.30 -10.69
CA PRO A 39 -4.08 -4.93 -10.46
C PRO A 39 -4.22 -4.60 -8.96
N ILE A 40 -3.89 -3.36 -8.62
CA ILE A 40 -4.21 -2.73 -7.33
C ILE A 40 -5.37 -1.76 -7.54
N ILE A 41 -6.49 -2.01 -6.85
CA ILE A 41 -7.74 -1.31 -7.06
C ILE A 41 -8.05 -0.46 -5.83
N LEU A 42 -8.09 0.87 -6.01
CA LEU A 42 -8.41 1.81 -4.94
C LEU A 42 -9.93 1.93 -4.73
N ARG A 43 -10.36 1.97 -3.46
CA ARG A 43 -11.76 2.14 -3.06
C ARG A 43 -11.86 3.15 -1.91
N PRO A 44 -12.60 4.27 -2.06
CA PRO A 44 -12.87 5.13 -0.92
C PRO A 44 -13.77 4.42 0.09
N LEU A 45 -13.53 4.65 1.38
CA LEU A 45 -14.45 4.33 2.47
C LEU A 45 -14.77 5.63 3.21
N SER A 46 -16.05 5.84 3.52
CA SER A 46 -16.52 7.02 4.25
C SER A 46 -16.87 6.69 5.72
N THR A 47 -16.40 5.55 6.23
CA THR A 47 -16.87 4.95 7.50
C THR A 47 -15.74 4.63 8.49
N LEU A 48 -14.48 4.95 8.19
CA LEU A 48 -13.34 4.70 9.09
C LEU A 48 -13.18 5.82 10.14
N GLY A 49 -14.15 6.73 10.27
CA GLY A 49 -14.22 7.75 11.33
C GLY A 49 -14.50 7.23 12.74
N ALA A 50 -14.46 5.92 12.99
CA ALA A 50 -14.48 5.36 14.34
C ALA A 50 -13.08 5.49 14.96
N LEU A 51 -13.01 5.89 16.23
CA LEU A 51 -11.79 6.32 16.93
C LEU A 51 -10.63 5.28 16.97
N ASP A 52 -10.86 4.03 16.56
CA ASP A 52 -9.87 2.95 16.54
C ASP A 52 -9.86 2.14 15.22
N ALA A 53 -10.45 2.66 14.15
CA ALA A 53 -10.47 1.95 12.86
C ALA A 53 -9.16 2.19 12.08
N PRO A 54 -8.64 1.18 11.33
CA PRO A 54 -7.44 1.36 10.53
C PRO A 54 -7.71 2.38 9.41
N CYS A 55 -6.82 3.34 9.18
CA CYS A 55 -7.04 4.41 8.19
C CYS A 55 -7.11 3.88 6.74
N GLY A 56 -6.62 2.68 6.49
CA GLY A 56 -6.73 1.94 5.25
C GLY A 56 -6.88 0.45 5.49
N ILE A 57 -7.31 -0.27 4.46
CA ILE A 57 -7.44 -1.72 4.50
C ILE A 57 -6.92 -2.28 3.18
N ARG A 58 -6.03 -3.26 3.24
CA ARG A 58 -5.73 -4.15 2.11
C ARG A 58 -6.60 -5.40 2.20
N LEU A 59 -7.25 -5.74 1.09
CA LEU A 59 -7.86 -7.05 0.87
C LEU A 59 -7.24 -7.70 -0.36
N GLU A 60 -6.51 -8.80 -0.16
CA GLU A 60 -5.96 -9.60 -1.25
C GLU A 60 -7.02 -10.57 -1.78
N THR A 61 -7.17 -10.62 -3.10
CA THR A 61 -8.04 -11.57 -3.81
C THR A 61 -7.21 -12.33 -4.86
N PRO A 62 -7.72 -13.43 -5.45
CA PRO A 62 -7.01 -14.16 -6.50
C PRO A 62 -6.62 -13.28 -7.70
N ASP A 63 -7.45 -12.29 -8.04
CA ASP A 63 -7.32 -11.52 -9.27
C ASP A 63 -6.84 -10.07 -9.05
N ALA A 64 -6.87 -9.56 -7.81
CA ALA A 64 -6.54 -8.17 -7.50
C ALA A 64 -6.21 -7.94 -6.02
N ASP A 65 -5.45 -6.89 -5.74
CA ASP A 65 -5.33 -6.32 -4.39
C ASP A 65 -6.29 -5.12 -4.28
N LEU A 66 -7.28 -5.18 -3.39
CA LEU A 66 -8.19 -4.06 -3.12
C LEU A 66 -7.61 -3.22 -1.98
N LEU A 67 -7.45 -1.92 -2.22
CA LEU A 67 -6.99 -0.96 -1.22
C LEU A 67 -8.10 0.02 -0.88
N PHE A 68 -8.55 -0.04 0.36
CA PHE A 68 -9.50 0.90 0.91
C PHE A 68 -8.78 2.02 1.65
N TYR A 69 -9.26 3.25 1.52
CA TYR A 69 -8.72 4.42 2.22
C TYR A 69 -9.84 5.33 2.72
N GLU A 70 -9.64 5.98 3.86
CA GLU A 70 -10.58 6.98 4.37
C GLU A 70 -10.64 8.20 3.43
N GLU A 71 -11.81 8.46 2.87
CA GLU A 71 -12.03 9.58 1.93
C GLU A 71 -12.29 10.90 2.67
N ALA A 72 -12.90 10.87 3.86
CA ALA A 72 -13.21 12.03 4.69
C ALA A 72 -11.98 12.58 5.43
N THR A 73 -10.83 12.59 4.75
CA THR A 73 -9.59 13.19 5.25
C THR A 73 -8.87 13.99 4.17
N SER A 74 -7.83 14.73 4.56
CA SER A 74 -7.09 15.59 3.64
C SER A 74 -6.43 14.79 2.51
N PRO A 75 -6.24 15.37 1.30
CA PRO A 75 -5.53 14.69 0.21
C PRO A 75 -4.11 14.24 0.58
N LEU A 76 -3.42 14.99 1.45
CA LEU A 76 -2.11 14.60 1.96
C LEU A 76 -2.20 13.33 2.82
N HIS A 77 -3.23 13.26 3.68
CA HIS A 77 -3.44 12.10 4.53
C HIS A 77 -3.91 10.88 3.72
N GLN A 78 -4.78 11.06 2.72
CA GLN A 78 -5.12 10.01 1.75
C GLN A 78 -3.87 9.47 1.05
N ASN A 79 -2.97 10.34 0.60
CA ASN A 79 -1.71 9.92 -0.02
C ASN A 79 -0.84 9.11 0.94
N HIS A 80 -0.77 9.50 2.21
CA HIS A 80 -0.04 8.75 3.23
C HIS A 80 -0.64 7.36 3.47
N ILE A 81 -1.97 7.27 3.61
CA ILE A 81 -2.70 6.01 3.76
C ILE A 81 -2.40 5.09 2.58
N LEU A 82 -2.56 5.58 1.36
CA LEU A 82 -2.29 4.80 0.14
C LEU A 82 -0.85 4.31 0.07
N ALA A 83 0.13 5.18 0.37
CA ALA A 83 1.53 4.79 0.38
C ALA A 83 1.84 3.73 1.46
N HIS A 84 1.21 3.84 2.63
CA HIS A 84 1.33 2.87 3.72
C HIS A 84 0.79 1.49 3.31
N GLU A 85 -0.44 1.44 2.79
CA GLU A 85 -1.04 0.17 2.36
C GLU A 85 -0.28 -0.49 1.21
N ILE A 86 0.19 0.30 0.25
CA ILE A 86 1.03 -0.21 -0.84
C ILE A 86 2.37 -0.74 -0.30
N SER A 87 2.94 -0.12 0.73
CA SER A 87 4.18 -0.61 1.35
C SER A 87 4.01 -1.98 2.00
N HIS A 88 2.83 -2.28 2.57
CA HIS A 88 2.52 -3.65 3.03
C HIS A 88 2.58 -4.66 1.90
N ILE A 89 2.13 -4.29 0.70
CA ILE A 89 2.21 -5.13 -0.50
C ILE A 89 3.66 -5.38 -0.91
N VAL A 90 4.46 -4.31 -0.97
CA VAL A 90 5.90 -4.39 -1.35
C VAL A 90 6.71 -5.22 -0.36
N CYS A 91 6.38 -5.13 0.94
CA CYS A 91 7.08 -5.84 1.99
C CYS A 91 6.58 -7.28 2.19
N ASP A 92 5.56 -7.72 1.46
CA ASP A 92 4.83 -8.97 1.70
C ASP A 92 4.42 -9.13 3.18
N HIS A 93 4.07 -7.99 3.78
CA HIS A 93 3.65 -7.91 5.16
C HIS A 93 2.12 -8.06 5.19
N PRO A 94 1.56 -8.99 5.96
CA PRO A 94 0.12 -9.06 6.14
C PRO A 94 -0.37 -7.73 6.72
N GLY A 95 -1.17 -7.03 5.93
CA GLY A 95 -1.86 -5.82 6.39
C GLY A 95 -2.92 -6.17 7.43
N SER A 96 -3.73 -5.20 7.83
CA SER A 96 -4.62 -5.34 8.99
C SER A 96 -5.71 -6.42 8.88
N LEU A 97 -5.98 -6.98 7.69
CA LEU A 97 -7.05 -7.98 7.47
C LEU A 97 -6.59 -9.05 6.46
N GLU A 98 -6.53 -10.30 6.90
CA GLU A 98 -6.46 -11.49 6.03
C GLU A 98 -7.84 -12.18 6.04
N LEU A 99 -8.37 -12.58 4.88
CA LEU A 99 -9.55 -13.46 4.83
C LEU A 99 -9.05 -14.90 4.75
N ASP A 100 -9.23 -15.65 5.84
CA ASP A 100 -9.05 -17.11 5.81
C ASP A 100 -9.94 -17.74 4.73
N ARG A 101 -9.36 -18.66 3.94
CA ARG A 101 -10.05 -19.45 2.92
C ARG A 101 -10.83 -20.61 3.53
#